data_AF-A0A2V6APM9-F1
#
_entry.id   AF-A0A2V6APM9-F1
#
_cell.length_a   1.000
_cell.length_b   1.000
_cell.length_c   1.000
_cell.angle_alpha   90.00
_cell.angle_beta   90.00
_cell.angle_gamma   90.00
#
_symmetry.space_group_name_H-M   'P 1'
#
loop_
_entity.id
_entity.type
_entity.pdbx_description
1 polymer ?
#
loop_
_entity_poly.entity_id
_entity_poly.type
_entity_poly.pdbx_seq_one_letter_code
_entity_poly.pdbx_strand_id
1 'polypeptide(L)'
;MMIHTITRKDLLDLVYRRKEEFLASIRRSYAYIVRSYYGREKVLAFNEFLKKIRHASEPSWYPCLDGCPDYHRINDEYPKSYVRARMHSYYFHRWNPNRGVFQDFKEVFEIKNVLSGTDKDAHYDNVPSDGVISRVVSHQYPRGGGT
;
A
#
# COMPACT_ATOMS: atom_id res chain seq x y z
N MET A 1 13.71 -3.13 21.92
CA MET A 1 13.43 -2.69 20.54
C MET A 1 14.01 -1.30 20.35
N MET A 2 14.96 -1.11 19.43
CA MET A 2 15.55 0.21 19.16
C MET A 2 14.84 0.84 17.96
N ILE A 3 14.47 2.13 18.08
CA ILE A 3 13.74 2.85 17.04
C ILE A 3 14.67 3.87 16.39
N HIS A 4 14.85 3.77 15.08
CA HIS A 4 15.64 4.69 14.27
C HIS A 4 14.71 5.53 13.38
N THR A 5 14.90 6.83 13.40
CA THR A 5 14.25 7.73 12.43
C THR A 5 15.21 7.98 11.28
N ILE A 6 14.76 7.76 10.04
CA ILE A 6 15.59 7.91 8.83
C ILE A 6 14.84 8.66 7.73
N THR A 7 15.57 9.14 6.71
CA THR A 7 14.98 9.74 5.52
C THR A 7 14.67 8.70 4.45
N ARG A 8 13.93 9.09 3.40
CA ARG A 8 13.75 8.25 2.20
C ARG A 8 15.10 7.86 1.59
N LYS A 9 16.05 8.79 1.48
CA LYS A 9 17.38 8.51 0.91
C LYS A 9 18.11 7.42 1.69
N ASP A 10 18.09 7.52 3.01
CA ASP A 10 18.74 6.53 3.89
C ASP A 10 18.10 5.15 3.74
N LEU A 11 16.76 5.08 3.62
CA LEU A 11 16.06 3.82 3.36
C LEU A 11 16.53 3.19 2.04
N LEU A 12 16.60 3.98 0.96
CA LEU A 12 17.01 3.45 -0.35
C LEU A 12 18.47 2.97 -0.34
N ASP A 13 19.36 3.65 0.37
CA ASP A 13 20.75 3.19 0.56
C ASP A 13 20.80 1.85 1.31
N LEU A 14 20.05 1.75 2.41
CA LEU A 14 19.92 0.51 3.19
C LEU A 14 19.36 -0.65 2.36
N VAL A 15 18.33 -0.41 1.56
CA VAL A 15 17.67 -1.44 0.73
C VAL A 15 18.57 -1.88 -0.43
N TYR A 16 19.12 -0.94 -1.19
CA TYR A 16 19.77 -1.25 -2.47
C TYR A 16 21.28 -1.44 -2.38
N ARG A 17 21.94 -0.94 -1.34
CA ARG A 17 23.41 -1.06 -1.20
C ARG A 17 23.84 -1.82 0.03
N ARG A 18 23.05 -1.78 1.10
CA ARG A 18 23.39 -2.40 2.40
C ARG A 18 22.33 -3.40 2.86
N LYS A 19 21.72 -4.12 1.91
CA LYS A 19 20.57 -5.00 2.13
C LYS A 19 20.77 -5.98 3.28
N GLU A 20 21.89 -6.70 3.30
CA GLU A 20 22.14 -7.74 4.29
C GLU A 20 22.31 -7.17 5.71
N GLU A 21 22.95 -6.01 5.81
CA GLU A 21 23.07 -5.29 7.09
C GLU A 21 21.69 -4.83 7.57
N PHE A 22 20.88 -4.27 6.67
CA PHE A 22 19.53 -3.82 6.99
C PHE A 22 18.63 -4.98 7.46
N LEU A 23 18.66 -6.12 6.77
CA LEU A 23 17.93 -7.32 7.20
C LEU A 23 18.47 -7.86 8.53
N ALA A 24 19.78 -7.83 8.76
CA ALA A 24 20.37 -8.22 10.04
C ALA A 24 19.93 -7.31 11.19
N SER A 25 19.79 -6.00 10.98
CA SER A 25 19.32 -5.08 12.02
C SER A 25 17.84 -5.32 12.36
N ILE A 26 16.98 -5.56 11.37
CA ILE A 26 15.57 -5.90 11.59
C ILE A 26 15.45 -7.19 12.42
N ARG A 27 16.24 -8.22 12.11
CA ARG A 27 16.29 -9.47 12.90
C ARG A 27 16.73 -9.25 14.35
N ARG A 28 17.49 -8.19 14.63
CA ARG A 28 17.88 -7.74 15.98
C ARG A 28 16.83 -6.82 16.64
N SER A 29 15.60 -6.78 16.11
CA SER A 29 14.49 -5.97 16.63
C SER A 29 14.74 -4.45 16.55
N TYR A 30 15.39 -4.00 15.49
CA TYR A 30 15.45 -2.59 15.14
C TYR A 30 14.20 -2.23 14.35
N ALA A 31 13.57 -1.12 14.71
CA ALA A 31 12.43 -0.55 14.00
C ALA A 31 12.87 0.75 13.33
N TYR A 32 12.44 0.96 12.09
CA TYR A 32 12.77 2.17 11.32
C TYR A 32 11.50 2.96 11.01
N ILE A 33 11.53 4.26 11.33
CA ILE A 33 10.51 5.22 10.97
C ILE A 33 11.07 6.10 9.87
N VAL A 34 10.53 5.98 8.66
CA VAL A 34 10.95 6.79 7.51
C VAL A 34 10.10 8.05 7.47
N ARG A 35 10.69 9.18 7.84
CA ARG A 35 9.96 10.46 7.87
C ARG A 35 9.85 11.05 6.47
N SER A 36 8.69 11.64 6.20
CA SER A 36 8.40 12.33 4.95
C SER A 36 8.72 11.48 3.71
N TYR A 37 8.48 10.17 3.78
CA TYR A 37 8.74 9.25 2.67
C TYR A 37 8.00 9.72 1.40
N TYR A 38 6.72 10.05 1.57
CA TYR A 38 5.99 10.91 0.65
C TYR A 38 5.89 12.31 1.22
N GLY A 39 6.13 13.31 0.37
CA GLY A 39 5.92 14.71 0.72
C GLY A 39 4.44 15.02 0.98
N ARG A 40 4.19 16.02 1.82
CA ARG A 40 2.83 16.44 2.22
C ARG A 40 1.92 16.68 1.02
N GLU A 41 2.40 17.38 0.00
CA GLU A 41 1.61 17.72 -1.19
C GLU A 41 1.11 16.48 -1.93
N LYS A 42 1.97 15.46 -2.10
CA LYS A 42 1.58 14.19 -2.72
C LYS A 42 0.52 13.45 -1.91
N VAL A 43 0.65 13.44 -0.58
CA VAL A 43 -0.35 12.84 0.31
C VAL A 43 -1.70 13.57 0.22
N LEU A 44 -1.67 14.91 0.18
CA LEU A 44 -2.89 15.72 0.03
C LEU A 44 -3.54 15.51 -1.34
N ALA A 45 -2.75 15.49 -2.42
CA ALA A 45 -3.25 15.22 -3.77
C ALA A 45 -3.88 13.83 -3.88
N PHE A 46 -3.25 12.81 -3.27
CA PHE A 46 -3.82 11.47 -3.21
C PHE A 46 -5.15 11.45 -2.44
N ASN A 47 -5.25 12.15 -1.31
CA ASN A 47 -6.52 12.26 -0.58
C ASN A 47 -7.63 12.94 -1.40
N GLU A 48 -7.33 14.00 -2.14
CA GLU A 48 -8.31 14.63 -3.04
C GLU A 48 -8.73 13.71 -4.18
N PHE A 49 -7.81 12.93 -4.73
CA PHE A 49 -8.12 11.88 -5.70
C PHE A 49 -9.10 10.84 -5.14
N LEU A 50 -8.89 10.35 -3.90
CA LEU A 50 -9.81 9.42 -3.25
C LEU A 50 -11.19 10.04 -3.00
N LYS A 51 -11.25 11.33 -2.62
CA LYS A 51 -12.53 12.04 -2.47
C LYS A 51 -13.31 12.09 -3.77
N LYS A 52 -12.64 12.38 -4.90
CA LYS A 52 -13.29 12.38 -6.23
C LYS A 52 -13.91 11.03 -6.55
N ILE A 53 -13.19 9.93 -6.30
CA ILE A 53 -13.72 8.58 -6.49
C ILE A 53 -14.95 8.34 -5.61
N ARG A 54 -14.85 8.66 -4.31
CA ARG A 54 -15.96 8.51 -3.37
C ARG A 54 -17.24 9.23 -3.83
N HIS A 55 -17.11 10.38 -4.50
CA HIS A 55 -18.26 11.14 -4.99
C HIS A 55 -18.75 10.70 -6.37
N ALA A 56 -17.93 9.98 -7.13
CA ALA A 56 -18.23 9.55 -8.48
C ALA A 56 -18.85 8.14 -8.55
N SER A 57 -18.74 7.34 -7.49
CA SER A 57 -19.26 5.97 -7.46
C SER A 57 -19.81 5.57 -6.09
N GLU A 58 -20.73 4.61 -6.10
CA GLU A 58 -21.23 4.00 -4.88
C GLU A 58 -20.25 2.95 -4.32
N PRO A 59 -20.18 2.76 -2.99
CA PRO A 59 -19.39 1.70 -2.38
C PRO A 59 -19.83 0.31 -2.89
N SER A 60 -18.86 -0.54 -3.19
CA SER A 60 -19.07 -1.89 -3.72
C SER A 60 -17.98 -2.85 -3.24
N TRP A 61 -18.15 -4.15 -3.51
CA TRP A 61 -17.14 -5.16 -3.22
C TRP A 61 -17.06 -6.16 -4.36
N TYR A 62 -15.82 -6.53 -4.71
CA TYR A 62 -15.53 -7.52 -5.73
C TYR A 62 -14.49 -8.52 -5.19
N PRO A 63 -14.63 -9.82 -5.51
CA PRO A 63 -13.55 -10.77 -5.27
C PRO A 63 -12.32 -10.41 -6.11
N CYS A 64 -11.13 -10.72 -5.62
CA CYS A 64 -9.87 -10.44 -6.32
C CYS A 64 -9.60 -11.52 -7.38
N LEU A 65 -10.35 -11.47 -8.48
CA LEU A 65 -10.23 -12.33 -9.65
C LEU A 65 -9.82 -11.50 -10.87
N ASP A 66 -9.36 -12.16 -11.93
CA ASP A 66 -8.98 -11.51 -13.18
C ASP A 66 -10.06 -10.55 -13.68
N GLY A 67 -9.63 -9.34 -14.05
CA GLY A 67 -10.54 -8.29 -14.52
C GLY A 67 -11.36 -7.61 -13.42
N CYS A 68 -11.12 -7.86 -12.13
CA CYS A 68 -11.86 -7.17 -11.08
C CYS A 68 -11.64 -5.64 -11.18
N PRO A 69 -12.71 -4.82 -11.05
CA PRO A 69 -12.61 -3.39 -11.23
C PRO A 69 -11.93 -2.72 -10.03
N ASP A 70 -11.58 -1.45 -10.17
CA ASP A 70 -11.29 -0.62 -9.01
C ASP A 70 -12.58 -0.37 -8.26
N TYR A 71 -12.52 -0.37 -6.94
CA TYR A 71 -13.70 -0.13 -6.11
C TYR A 71 -13.30 0.51 -4.79
N HIS A 72 -14.28 1.14 -4.14
CA HIS A 72 -14.18 1.49 -2.74
C HIS A 72 -15.31 0.84 -1.96
N ARG A 73 -15.09 0.56 -0.69
CA ARG A 73 -16.08 -0.05 0.18
C ARG A 73 -16.10 0.64 1.53
N ILE A 74 -17.27 0.68 2.14
CA ILE A 74 -17.46 1.05 3.53
C ILE A 74 -17.65 -0.24 4.29
N ASN A 75 -16.77 -0.48 5.27
CA ASN A 75 -16.98 -1.50 6.28
C ASN A 75 -17.34 -0.77 7.56
N ASP A 76 -18.53 -1.01 8.07
CA ASP A 76 -18.98 -0.54 9.38
C ASP A 76 -19.40 -1.77 10.18
N GLU A 77 -18.46 -2.29 10.97
CA GLU A 77 -18.68 -3.46 11.82
C GLU A 77 -19.30 -4.66 11.08
N TYR A 78 -18.75 -4.96 9.90
CA TYR A 78 -19.27 -6.06 9.08
C TYR A 78 -19.39 -7.36 9.90
N PRO A 79 -20.60 -7.95 10.04
CA PRO A 79 -20.84 -9.02 11.01
C PRO A 79 -19.99 -10.28 10.82
N LYS A 80 -19.47 -10.52 9.60
CA LYS A 80 -18.60 -11.66 9.29
C LYS A 80 -17.11 -11.34 9.42
N SER A 81 -16.75 -10.13 9.87
CA SER A 81 -15.36 -9.75 10.12
C SER A 81 -14.90 -10.32 11.46
N TYR A 82 -13.72 -10.95 11.47
CA TYR A 82 -13.07 -11.40 12.70
C TYR A 82 -12.69 -10.23 13.63
N VAL A 83 -12.47 -9.05 13.05
CA VAL A 83 -12.12 -7.83 13.77
C VAL A 83 -13.17 -6.77 13.48
N ARG A 84 -13.75 -6.17 14.53
CA ARG A 84 -14.63 -5.00 14.38
C ARG A 84 -13.80 -3.85 13.85
N ALA A 85 -14.18 -3.34 12.69
CA ALA A 85 -13.50 -2.21 12.06
C ALA A 85 -14.55 -1.28 11.45
N ARG A 86 -14.34 0.03 11.58
CA ARG A 86 -14.99 1.02 10.72
C ARG A 86 -13.95 1.64 9.81
N MET A 87 -14.10 1.43 8.51
CA MET A 87 -13.15 1.93 7.52
C MET A 87 -13.81 2.16 6.16
N HIS A 88 -13.38 3.22 5.49
CA HIS A 88 -13.62 3.42 4.06
C HIS A 88 -12.35 3.06 3.31
N SER A 89 -12.40 1.96 2.57
CA SER A 89 -11.25 1.39 1.87
C SER A 89 -11.38 1.59 0.36
N TYR A 90 -10.26 1.83 -0.31
CA TYR A 90 -10.17 2.01 -1.76
C TYR A 90 -9.17 1.01 -2.31
N TYR A 91 -9.53 0.30 -3.38
CA TYR A 91 -8.75 -0.76 -3.99
C TYR A 91 -8.50 -0.42 -5.45
N PHE A 92 -7.23 -0.27 -5.80
CA PHE A 92 -6.77 0.00 -7.15
C PHE A 92 -5.99 -1.19 -7.71
N HIS A 93 -6.26 -1.55 -8.96
CA HIS A 93 -5.62 -2.63 -9.68
C HIS A 93 -4.98 -2.09 -10.97
N ARG A 94 -3.85 -2.66 -11.36
CA ARG A 94 -3.05 -2.08 -12.45
C ARG A 94 -3.71 -2.20 -13.82
N TRP A 95 -4.53 -3.21 -14.04
CA TRP A 95 -5.24 -3.41 -15.30
C TRP A 95 -6.42 -2.44 -15.49
N ASN A 96 -6.72 -1.60 -14.48
CA ASN A 96 -7.85 -0.68 -14.52
C ASN A 96 -7.45 0.76 -14.90
N PRO A 97 -8.43 1.63 -15.22
CA PRO A 97 -8.16 3.00 -15.68
C PRO A 97 -7.32 3.85 -14.72
N ASN A 98 -7.41 3.64 -13.40
CA ASN A 98 -6.64 4.40 -12.41
C ASN A 98 -5.20 3.91 -12.23
N ARG A 99 -4.67 3.10 -13.15
CA ARG A 99 -3.31 2.56 -13.12
C ARG A 99 -2.19 3.59 -12.92
N GLY A 100 -2.44 4.88 -13.22
CA GLY A 100 -1.51 5.97 -12.95
C GLY A 100 -1.08 6.05 -11.48
N VAL A 101 -1.97 5.69 -10.55
CA VAL A 101 -1.69 5.61 -9.10
C VAL A 101 -0.48 4.70 -8.81
N PHE A 102 -0.25 3.67 -9.61
CA PHE A 102 0.87 2.76 -9.38
C PHE A 102 2.22 3.37 -9.71
N GLN A 103 2.29 4.36 -10.61
CA GLN A 103 3.54 5.08 -10.87
C GLN A 103 3.98 5.83 -9.61
N ASP A 104 3.02 6.37 -8.86
CA ASP A 104 3.29 7.11 -7.64
C ASP A 104 3.83 6.26 -6.49
N PHE A 105 3.43 4.98 -6.45
CA PHE A 105 3.74 4.04 -5.38
C PHE A 105 4.68 2.91 -5.79
N LYS A 106 5.20 2.93 -7.03
CA LYS A 106 6.05 1.87 -7.60
C LYS A 106 7.20 1.47 -6.67
N GLU A 107 7.94 2.45 -6.16
CA GLU A 107 9.12 2.23 -5.32
C GLU A 107 8.83 1.35 -4.08
N VAL A 108 7.62 1.40 -3.52
CA VAL A 108 7.26 0.57 -2.36
C VAL A 108 7.17 -0.91 -2.74
N PHE A 109 6.65 -1.22 -3.93
CA PHE A 109 6.64 -2.59 -4.45
C PHE A 109 8.05 -3.06 -4.76
N GLU A 110 8.87 -2.20 -5.38
CA GLU A 110 10.27 -2.49 -5.68
C GLU A 110 11.09 -2.79 -4.43
N ILE A 111 10.94 -1.96 -3.38
CA ILE A 111 11.60 -2.19 -2.08
C ILE A 111 11.19 -3.56 -1.52
N LYS A 112 9.90 -3.88 -1.52
CA LYS A 112 9.41 -5.17 -1.01
C LYS A 112 10.03 -6.34 -1.77
N ASN A 113 10.05 -6.27 -3.09
CA ASN A 113 10.60 -7.30 -3.96
C ASN A 113 12.11 -7.51 -3.73
N VAL A 114 12.88 -6.42 -3.69
CA VAL A 114 14.33 -6.51 -3.43
C VAL A 114 14.61 -7.10 -2.05
N LEU A 115 13.85 -6.69 -1.03
CA LEU A 115 13.99 -7.24 0.32
C LEU A 115 13.59 -8.71 0.43
N SER A 116 12.66 -9.18 -0.42
CA SER A 116 12.32 -10.62 -0.54
C SER A 116 13.29 -11.42 -1.42
N GLY A 117 14.28 -10.77 -2.04
CA GLY A 117 15.23 -11.44 -2.92
C GLY A 117 14.68 -11.79 -4.30
N THR A 118 13.61 -11.13 -4.72
CA THR A 118 13.02 -11.27 -6.07
C THR A 118 13.44 -10.11 -6.97
N ASP A 119 13.21 -10.25 -8.28
CA ASP A 119 13.43 -9.15 -9.23
C ASP A 119 12.66 -7.89 -8.81
N LYS A 120 13.26 -6.72 -9.03
CA LYS A 120 12.70 -5.42 -8.60
C LYS A 120 11.30 -5.19 -9.15
N ASP A 121 11.06 -5.57 -10.40
CA ASP A 121 9.79 -5.38 -11.10
C ASP A 121 8.89 -6.63 -11.04
N ALA A 122 9.25 -7.64 -10.23
CA ALA A 122 8.44 -8.82 -10.02
C ALA A 122 7.01 -8.46 -9.58
N HIS A 123 6.02 -9.17 -10.14
CA HIS A 123 4.60 -9.01 -9.80
C HIS A 123 4.01 -7.62 -10.09
N TYR A 124 4.76 -6.74 -10.76
CA TYR A 124 4.29 -5.38 -11.03
C TYR A 124 3.08 -5.44 -11.96
N ASP A 125 3.17 -6.17 -13.07
CA ASP A 125 2.13 -6.27 -14.10
C ASP A 125 1.22 -7.51 -14.00
N ASN A 126 1.36 -8.29 -12.93
CA ASN A 126 0.58 -9.50 -12.71
C ASN A 126 -0.92 -9.22 -12.54
N VAL A 127 -1.74 -10.16 -13.01
CA VAL A 127 -3.16 -10.32 -12.69
C VAL A 127 -3.36 -11.44 -11.66
N PRO A 128 -4.56 -11.58 -11.03
CA PRO A 128 -4.78 -12.57 -9.97
C PRO A 128 -4.45 -14.01 -10.35
N SER A 129 -4.67 -14.44 -11.59
CA SER A 129 -4.29 -15.78 -12.07
C SER A 129 -2.77 -16.02 -12.13
N ASP A 130 -1.95 -14.97 -12.16
CA ASP A 130 -0.49 -15.06 -12.02
C ASP A 130 -0.05 -15.26 -10.55
N GLY A 131 -1.00 -15.30 -9.61
CA GLY A 131 -0.77 -15.50 -8.18
C GLY A 131 -0.55 -14.19 -7.43
N VAL A 132 0.71 -13.78 -7.23
CA VAL A 132 1.03 -12.57 -6.46
C VAL A 132 0.82 -11.33 -7.34
N ILE A 133 0.10 -10.34 -6.81
CA ILE A 133 -0.16 -9.07 -7.50
C ILE A 133 0.32 -7.86 -6.69
N SER A 134 0.67 -6.80 -7.41
CA SER A 134 0.79 -5.46 -6.83
C SER A 134 -0.59 -4.80 -6.76
N ARG A 135 -1.01 -4.37 -5.57
CA ARG A 135 -2.30 -3.68 -5.37
C ARG A 135 -2.11 -2.46 -4.47
N VAL A 136 -2.59 -1.30 -4.91
CA VAL A 136 -2.61 -0.10 -4.05
C VAL A 136 -3.92 -0.09 -3.28
N VAL A 137 -3.83 -0.04 -1.95
CA VAL A 137 -4.98 0.02 -1.06
C VAL A 137 -4.84 1.19 -0.11
N SER A 138 -5.89 2.01 -0.02
CA SER A 138 -5.99 3.09 0.96
C SER A 138 -7.10 2.79 1.95
N HIS A 139 -6.80 2.83 3.24
CA HIS A 139 -7.78 2.69 4.31
C HIS A 139 -7.91 4.02 5.05
N GLN A 140 -9.13 4.56 5.08
CA GLN A 140 -9.48 5.74 5.87
C GLN A 140 -10.31 5.28 7.07
N TYR A 141 -9.85 5.60 8.28
CA TYR A 141 -10.53 5.24 9.53
C TYR A 141 -11.32 6.45 10.05
N PRO A 142 -12.66 6.42 10.01
CA PRO A 142 -13.47 7.46 10.63
C PRO A 142 -13.25 7.52 12.14
N ARG A 143 -13.46 8.71 12.72
CA ARG A 143 -13.40 8.88 14.18
C ARG A 143 -14.38 7.94 14.88
N GLY A 144 -13.96 7.36 16.00
CA GLY A 144 -14.80 6.48 16.81
C GLY A 144 -14.97 5.06 16.26
N GLY A 145 -14.14 4.64 15.31
CA GLY A 145 -14.25 3.31 14.70
C GLY A 145 -12.93 2.70 14.23
N GLY A 146 -11.79 3.20 14.74
CA GLY A 146 -10.53 2.47 14.65
C GLY A 146 -10.65 1.13 15.40
N THR A 147 -9.92 0.12 14.91
CA THR A 147 -9.75 -1.16 15.61
C THR A 147 -9.07 -0.98 16.97
#